data_AF-A0A7Y8LL11-F1
#
_entry.id   AF-A0A7Y8LL11-F1
#
_cell.length_a   1.000
_cell.length_b   1.000
_cell.length_c   1.000
_cell.angle_alpha   90.00
_cell.angle_beta   90.00
_cell.angle_gamma   90.00
#
_symmetry.space_group_name_H-M   'P 1'
#
loop_
_entity.id
_entity.type
_entity.pdbx_description
1 polymer ?
#
loop_
_entity_poly.entity_id
_entity_poly.type
_entity_poly.pdbx_seq_one_letter_code
_entity_poly.pdbx_strand_id
1 'polypeptide(L)'
;DVPDIIVEGEESGELLVLGWGSTYGAIKEAIMHIKAKGYSVSQAHISYINPFPSNLGEVLNRFKKILLPELNCGQMAFILRAKFLKDIIQFNKVQGQPFKVAEIENKIIEVLGGKNGN
;
A
#
# COMPACT_ATOMS: atom_id res chain seq x y z
N ASP A 1 10.64 10.91 -19.50
CA ASP A 1 9.70 9.82 -19.19
C ASP A 1 9.56 9.62 -17.70
N VAL A 2 8.37 9.21 -17.24
CA VAL A 2 8.15 8.86 -15.83
C VAL A 2 8.67 7.44 -15.61
N PRO A 3 9.57 7.21 -14.64
CA PRO A 3 10.07 5.87 -14.35
C PRO A 3 8.96 4.92 -13.93
N ASP A 4 9.12 3.65 -14.27
CA ASP A 4 8.24 2.58 -13.80
C ASP A 4 8.25 2.49 -12.26
N ILE A 5 7.10 2.14 -11.69
CA ILE A 5 7.01 1.89 -10.25
C ILE A 5 7.74 0.59 -9.91
N ILE A 6 8.51 0.63 -8.83
CA ILE A 6 9.28 -0.51 -8.32
C ILE A 6 8.50 -1.15 -7.18
N VAL A 7 8.40 -2.48 -7.21
CA VAL A 7 7.85 -3.28 -6.12
C VAL A 7 9.00 -3.75 -5.23
N GLU A 8 8.89 -3.53 -3.92
CA GLU A 8 9.81 -4.08 -2.92
C GLU A 8 9.17 -5.30 -2.25
N GLY A 9 9.64 -6.48 -2.60
CA GLY A 9 9.10 -7.77 -2.14
C GLY A 9 8.87 -8.71 -3.31
N GLU A 10 7.79 -9.49 -3.23
CA GLU A 10 7.36 -10.34 -4.34
C GLU A 10 6.64 -9.49 -5.39
N GLU A 11 6.87 -9.77 -6.68
CA GLU A 11 6.25 -9.06 -7.81
C GLU A 11 4.73 -9.27 -7.93
N SER A 12 4.17 -10.22 -7.18
CA SER A 12 2.74 -10.57 -7.11
C SER A 12 2.43 -11.18 -5.76
N GLY A 13 1.17 -11.13 -5.31
CA GLY A 13 0.83 -11.77 -4.03
C GLY A 13 -0.55 -11.42 -3.48
N GLU A 14 -0.74 -11.74 -2.20
CA GLU A 14 -2.00 -11.48 -1.50
C GLU A 14 -2.22 -9.99 -1.24
N LEU A 15 -1.18 -9.25 -0.83
CA LEU A 15 -1.30 -7.85 -0.43
C LEU A 15 -0.14 -6.99 -0.94
N LEU A 16 -0.50 -5.88 -1.60
CA LEU A 16 0.38 -4.75 -1.87
C LEU A 16 0.01 -3.58 -0.95
N VAL A 17 0.97 -3.06 -0.21
CA VAL A 17 0.83 -1.76 0.47
C VAL A 17 1.40 -0.67 -0.43
N LEU A 18 0.49 0.12 -0.98
CA LEU A 18 0.82 1.20 -1.90
C LEU A 18 0.96 2.50 -1.11
N GLY A 19 2.14 3.10 -1.13
CA GLY A 19 2.40 4.40 -0.50
C GLY A 19 2.47 5.52 -1.53
N TRP A 20 2.30 6.75 -1.05
CA TRP A 20 2.58 7.97 -1.81
C TRP A 20 2.90 9.13 -0.87
N GLY A 21 3.74 10.05 -1.31
CA GLY A 21 4.15 11.20 -0.51
C GLY A 21 4.82 10.81 0.82
N SER A 22 4.42 11.46 1.92
CA SER A 22 5.08 11.32 3.23
C SER A 22 4.87 9.97 3.95
N THR A 23 4.06 9.07 3.39
CA THR A 23 3.74 7.77 4.01
C THR A 23 4.84 6.72 3.89
N TYR A 24 5.84 6.94 3.02
CA TYR A 24 6.87 5.96 2.68
C TYR A 24 7.59 5.36 3.89
N GLY A 25 8.10 6.22 4.80
CA GLY A 25 8.92 5.77 5.93
C GLY A 25 8.15 4.85 6.88
N ALA A 26 6.93 5.25 7.26
CA ALA A 26 6.09 4.47 8.15
C ALA A 26 5.67 3.13 7.53
N ILE A 27 5.38 3.11 6.22
CA ILE A 27 5.04 1.87 5.49
C ILE A 27 6.24 0.93 5.45
N LYS A 28 7.43 1.43 5.10
CA LYS A 28 8.64 0.62 4.97
C LYS A 28 9.00 -0.09 6.27
N GLU A 29 8.95 0.63 7.39
CA GLU A 29 9.22 0.07 8.71
C GLU A 29 8.17 -0.98 9.11
N ALA A 30 6.88 -0.70 8.87
CA ALA A 30 5.80 -1.65 9.15
C ALA A 30 5.93 -2.94 8.33
N ILE A 31 6.29 -2.82 7.04
CA ILE A 31 6.52 -3.96 6.16
C ILE A 31 7.70 -4.81 6.65
N MET A 32 8.79 -4.19 7.10
CA MET A 32 9.93 -4.89 7.67
C MET A 32 9.52 -5.73 8.89
N HIS A 33 8.74 -5.15 9.81
CA HIS A 33 8.25 -5.85 11.00
C HIS A 33 7.28 -6.99 10.66
N ILE A 34 6.35 -6.76 9.75
CA ILE A 34 5.38 -7.77 9.33
C ILE A 34 6.04 -8.94 8.59
N LYS A 35 7.03 -8.67 7.73
CA LYS A 35 7.85 -9.71 7.10
C LYS A 35 8.63 -10.53 8.13
N ALA A 36 9.19 -9.89 9.15
CA ALA A 36 9.87 -10.59 10.24
C ALA A 36 8.92 -11.50 11.05
N LYS A 37 7.61 -11.20 11.06
CA LYS A 37 6.55 -12.05 11.64
C LYS A 37 6.08 -13.16 10.70
N GLY A 38 6.67 -13.31 9.52
CA GLY A 38 6.38 -14.39 8.57
C GLY A 38 5.23 -14.13 7.60
N TYR A 39 4.69 -12.91 7.53
CA TYR A 39 3.67 -12.55 6.55
C TYR A 39 4.30 -12.15 5.21
N SER A 40 3.73 -12.63 4.10
CA SER A 40 4.10 -12.16 2.76
C SER A 40 3.31 -10.91 2.39
N VAL A 41 4.02 -9.78 2.27
CA VAL A 41 3.47 -8.48 1.89
C VAL A 41 4.49 -7.74 1.03
N SER A 42 4.06 -7.16 -0.07
CA SER A 42 4.89 -6.30 -0.92
C SER A 42 4.53 -4.84 -0.72
N GLN A 43 5.46 -3.94 -1.03
CA GLN A 43 5.18 -2.50 -1.05
C GLN A 43 5.60 -1.88 -2.38
N ALA A 44 4.93 -0.78 -2.75
CA ALA A 44 5.34 0.08 -3.85
C ALA A 44 5.07 1.54 -3.47
N HIS A 45 5.82 2.47 -4.03
CA HIS A 45 5.67 3.89 -3.72
C HIS A 45 5.49 4.75 -4.96
N ILE A 46 4.42 5.55 -5.00
CA ILE A 46 4.14 6.48 -6.09
C ILE A 46 4.89 7.79 -5.84
N SER A 47 5.92 8.04 -6.66
CA SER A 47 6.66 9.32 -6.67
C SER A 47 6.11 10.33 -7.68
N TYR A 48 5.37 9.87 -8.70
CA TYR A 48 4.82 10.69 -9.78
C TYR A 48 3.32 10.45 -9.90
N ILE A 49 2.51 11.51 -9.72
CA ILE A 49 1.05 11.43 -9.70
C ILE A 49 0.43 11.78 -11.06
N ASN A 50 1.07 12.68 -11.82
CA ASN A 50 0.60 13.06 -13.14
C ASN A 50 1.78 13.38 -14.10
N PRO A 51 2.01 12.54 -15.13
CA PRO A 51 1.38 11.24 -15.33
C PRO A 51 1.84 10.22 -14.27
N PHE A 52 1.01 9.20 -14.02
CA PHE A 52 1.44 8.03 -13.25
C PHE A 52 2.46 7.19 -14.05
N PRO A 53 3.27 6.35 -13.37
CA PRO A 53 4.07 5.32 -14.03
C PRO A 53 3.21 4.43 -14.95
N SER A 54 3.73 4.13 -16.14
CA SER A 54 3.03 3.36 -17.18
C SER A 54 2.66 1.95 -16.71
N ASN A 55 3.56 1.31 -15.96
CA ASN A 55 3.37 -0.05 -15.44
C ASN A 55 2.46 -0.13 -14.20
N LEU A 56 1.99 0.99 -13.64
CA LEU A 56 1.25 0.98 -12.37
C LEU A 56 0.02 0.07 -12.45
N GLY A 57 -0.78 0.17 -13.51
CA GLY A 57 -1.97 -0.67 -13.68
C GLY A 57 -1.66 -2.17 -13.73
N GLU A 58 -0.54 -2.55 -14.35
CA GLU A 58 -0.08 -3.93 -14.39
C GLU A 58 0.32 -4.40 -12.98
N VAL A 59 1.13 -3.61 -12.27
CA VAL A 59 1.54 -3.91 -10.89
C VAL A 59 0.32 -4.10 -9.99
N LEU A 60 -0.67 -3.19 -10.03
CA LEU A 60 -1.89 -3.32 -9.24
C LEU A 60 -2.68 -4.61 -9.56
N ASN A 61 -2.63 -5.11 -10.80
CA ASN A 61 -3.31 -6.35 -11.20
C ASN A 61 -2.65 -7.62 -10.66
N ARG A 62 -1.35 -7.57 -10.33
CA ARG A 62 -0.60 -8.72 -9.81
C ARG A 62 -0.91 -9.04 -8.34
N PHE A 63 -1.66 -8.18 -7.65
CA PHE A 63 -2.02 -8.36 -6.24
C PHE A 63 -3.53 -8.49 -6.06
N LYS A 64 -3.94 -9.35 -5.12
CA LYS A 64 -5.36 -9.54 -4.81
C LYS A 64 -5.94 -8.37 -4.01
N LYS A 65 -5.16 -7.82 -3.09
CA LYS A 65 -5.56 -6.71 -2.22
C LYS A 65 -4.54 -5.59 -2.31
N ILE A 66 -5.04 -4.36 -2.29
CA ILE A 66 -4.22 -3.16 -2.34
C ILE A 66 -4.62 -2.29 -1.15
N LEU A 67 -3.71 -2.13 -0.19
CA LEU A 67 -3.88 -1.26 0.96
C LEU A 67 -3.20 0.08 0.66
N LEU A 68 -3.93 1.18 0.81
CA LEU A 68 -3.42 2.53 0.59
C LEU A 68 -3.53 3.34 1.89
N PRO A 69 -2.45 3.42 2.68
CA PRO A 69 -2.36 4.38 3.78
C PRO A 69 -2.26 5.80 3.22
N GLU A 70 -3.17 6.70 3.62
CA GLU A 70 -3.12 8.10 3.19
C GLU A 70 -3.50 9.07 4.32
N LEU A 71 -2.83 10.23 4.35
CA LEU A 71 -3.01 11.27 5.36
C LEU A 71 -4.07 12.31 4.93
N ASN A 72 -5.15 11.84 4.32
CA ASN A 72 -6.25 12.67 3.82
C ASN A 72 -7.56 11.85 3.79
N CYS A 73 -8.56 12.33 3.05
CA CYS A 73 -9.92 11.76 3.07
C CYS A 73 -10.19 10.73 1.97
N GLY A 74 -9.19 10.24 1.22
CA GLY A 74 -9.45 9.24 0.20
C GLY A 74 -9.06 9.59 -1.22
N GLN A 75 -8.40 10.73 -1.44
CA GLN A 75 -8.28 11.31 -2.77
C GLN A 75 -7.48 10.41 -3.72
N MET A 76 -6.39 9.80 -3.24
CA MET A 76 -5.58 8.92 -4.09
C MET A 76 -6.32 7.61 -4.37
N ALA A 77 -6.98 7.03 -3.37
CA ALA A 77 -7.81 5.85 -3.57
C ALA A 77 -8.89 6.07 -4.63
N PHE A 78 -9.56 7.23 -4.59
CA PHE A 78 -10.59 7.59 -5.58
C PHE A 78 -10.03 7.63 -7.00
N ILE A 79 -8.89 8.31 -7.20
CA ILE A 79 -8.23 8.41 -8.51
C ILE A 79 -7.80 7.02 -9.01
N LEU A 80 -7.19 6.21 -8.16
CA LEU A 80 -6.72 4.86 -8.53
C LEU A 80 -7.89 3.93 -8.90
N ARG A 81 -8.99 3.96 -8.13
CA ARG A 81 -10.22 3.22 -8.44
C ARG A 81 -10.78 3.65 -9.80
N ALA A 82 -10.90 4.95 -10.05
CA ALA A 82 -11.45 5.48 -11.29
C ALA A 82 -10.58 5.16 -12.52
N LYS A 83 -9.25 5.22 -12.38
CA LYS A 83 -8.32 5.02 -13.49
C LYS A 83 -8.02 3.56 -13.80
N PHE A 84 -7.94 2.70 -12.79
CA PHE A 84 -7.48 1.32 -12.93
C PHE A 84 -8.56 0.27 -12.64
N LEU A 85 -9.77 0.69 -12.23
CA LEU A 85 -10.90 -0.20 -11.89
C LEU A 85 -10.53 -1.28 -10.87
N LYS A 86 -9.64 -0.92 -9.94
CA LYS A 86 -9.22 -1.78 -8.83
C LYS A 86 -9.83 -1.35 -7.53
N ASP A 87 -10.23 -2.33 -6.73
CA ASP A 87 -10.65 -2.07 -5.36
C ASP A 87 -9.41 -1.74 -4.52
N ILE A 88 -9.47 -0.61 -3.81
CA ILE A 88 -8.38 -0.06 -3.02
C ILE A 88 -8.84 0.02 -1.58
N ILE A 89 -8.27 -0.80 -0.70
CA ILE A 89 -8.55 -0.77 0.73
C ILE A 89 -7.97 0.52 1.29
N GLN A 90 -8.85 1.43 1.69
CA GLN A 90 -8.45 2.73 2.22
C GLN A 90 -8.02 2.61 3.68
N PHE A 91 -6.92 3.27 4.02
CA PHE A 91 -6.52 3.47 5.40
C PHE A 91 -6.16 4.92 5.63
N ASN A 92 -7.17 5.69 6.04
CA ASN A 92 -7.11 7.15 6.03
C ASN A 92 -6.85 7.67 7.45
N LYS A 93 -6.00 8.69 7.58
CA LYS A 93 -5.77 9.39 8.85
C LYS A 93 -5.70 10.91 8.63
N VAL A 94 -6.60 11.66 9.27
CA VAL A 94 -6.74 13.12 9.10
C VAL A 94 -6.47 13.87 10.41
N GLN A 95 -5.56 13.35 11.24
CA GLN A 95 -5.30 13.85 12.59
C GLN A 95 -4.11 14.83 12.66
N GLY A 96 -3.57 15.27 11.51
CA GLY A 96 -2.38 16.13 11.45
C GLY A 96 -1.09 15.47 11.95
N GLN A 97 -1.12 14.15 12.18
CA GLN A 97 0.02 13.37 12.65
C GLN A 97 0.35 12.26 11.64
N PRO A 98 1.63 11.90 11.46
CA PRO A 98 2.03 10.75 10.66
C PRO A 98 1.38 9.44 11.16
N PHE A 99 1.36 8.42 10.30
CA PHE A 99 1.07 7.07 10.75
C PHE A 99 2.14 6.59 11.72
N LYS A 100 1.71 5.99 12.82
CA LYS A 100 2.57 5.15 13.64
C LYS A 100 2.76 3.83 12.92
N VAL A 101 3.95 3.27 13.01
CA VAL A 101 4.30 1.97 12.41
C VAL A 101 3.30 0.88 12.83
N ALA A 102 2.98 0.81 14.13
CA ALA A 102 2.02 -0.14 14.67
C ALA A 102 0.58 0.01 14.10
N GLU A 103 0.16 1.21 13.70
CA GLU A 103 -1.15 1.41 13.06
C GLU A 103 -1.20 0.69 11.71
N ILE A 104 -0.14 0.79 10.91
CA ILE A 104 -0.02 0.14 9.61
C ILE A 104 0.12 -1.37 9.79
N GLU A 105 0.96 -1.83 10.73
CA GLU A 105 1.11 -3.25 11.03
C GLU A 105 -0.22 -3.92 11.37
N ASN A 106 -0.98 -3.33 12.30
CA ASN A 106 -2.27 -3.86 12.72
C ASN A 106 -3.24 -3.91 11.54
N LYS A 107 -3.25 -2.87 10.69
CA LYS A 107 -4.13 -2.84 9.52
C LYS A 107 -3.74 -3.89 8.48
N ILE A 108 -2.44 -4.14 8.28
CA ILE A 108 -1.96 -5.20 7.39
C ILE A 108 -2.45 -6.58 7.88
N ILE A 109 -2.31 -6.87 9.17
CA ILE A 109 -2.73 -8.15 9.77
C ILE A 109 -4.25 -8.33 9.62
N GLU A 110 -5.03 -7.27 9.89
CA GLU A 110 -6.48 -7.25 9.70
C GLU A 110 -6.86 -7.61 8.25
N VAL A 111 -6.22 -6.97 7.27
CA VAL A 111 -6.48 -7.17 5.83
C VAL A 111 -6.09 -8.57 5.34
N LEU A 112 -5.04 -9.14 5.92
CA LEU A 112 -4.62 -10.53 5.65
C LEU A 112 -5.52 -11.57 6.34
N GLY A 113 -6.52 -11.13 7.11
CA GLY A 113 -7.51 -12.00 7.72
C GLY A 113 -7.10 -12.60 9.06
N GLY A 114 -6.15 -11.97 9.77
CA GLY A 114 -5.80 -12.27 11.16
C GLY A 114 -5.86 -13.76 11.50
N LYS A 115 -4.89 -14.56 11.04
CA LYS A 115 -4.69 -15.91 11.60
C LYS A 115 -4.17 -15.76 13.03
N ASN A 116 -5.08 -15.54 13.98
CA ASN A 116 -4.86 -16.08 15.32
C ASN A 116 -4.83 -17.59 15.13
N GLY A 117 -3.65 -18.17 15.26
CA GLY A 117 -3.51 -19.61 15.37
C GLY A 117 -4.42 -20.09 16.50
N ASN A 118 -5.36 -20.97 16.15
CA ASN A 118 -5.84 -21.99 17.08
C ASN A 118 -4.79 -23.08 17.20
#